data_AF-F7ZB55-F1
#
_entry.id   AF-F7ZB55-F1
#
_cell.length_a   1.000
_cell.length_b   1.000
_cell.length_c   1.000
_cell.angle_alpha   90.00
_cell.angle_beta   90.00
_cell.angle_gamma   90.00
#
_symmetry.space_group_name_H-M   'P 1'
#
loop_
_entity.id
_entity.type
_entity.pdbx_description
1 polymer ?
#
loop_
_entity_poly.entity_id
_entity_poly.type
_entity_poly.pdbx_seq_one_letter_code
_entity_poly.pdbx_strand_id
1 'polypeptide(L)'
;MTRLVLVLSVCFSCLSVAAQAQSGRDLVWVQIEARPTYDAALARVERYAATLPDVAGFSLAGGWYAVVLGPYTPEDAEQVLTRYRQQGLIPNDSYVALSSSYAQQYWPAGVDVLGLGAIGSLSERITPQIVPPVLAGEQTAQLDSVDGPVDTETPAQARRSESQLTAAQRRELQTALQWAGVYNAAIDGAFGRGTRNAMATWQRNNGLEATGVLTTQQRARLIAAYTAILDGLDMRMVRDAEAGISIQLPTAVMRFTRYEAPFAEYDSTGDFKARAFLISQRGDRDALAGLYDILQTLTIVPLEGPRSLSRNSFQIVGRGAGFVSETDVRLIGDEIKGFTLVWTVGDEARRSRVLQEMRASFQSTPGVLDPSAGVPASQQLDLFAGIDVRKPTISRSGFYVDAAGSVVTTAAAVESCARITLDDQFEATLTGVDLNRGIALLTPNQSLAPPVFAQFSAQPPRLQSDIAVAGYSFEGQLSAPSLTFGKLSDMKGLSGETDLGRLSVQALPGDAGGPVLDSSGSVLGMLLPKEEGGRQLPEDVRFALTGQAIGSVMTQAGLTLRKGAQTAGMDPKDITDLGVGMTVLVSCWE
;
A
#
# COMPACT_ATOMS: atom_id res chain seq x y z
N MET A 1 -16.02 -69.04 48.70
CA MET A 1 -17.38 -69.55 48.40
C MET A 1 -18.36 -68.40 48.56
N THR A 2 -19.23 -68.17 47.56
CA THR A 2 -20.63 -67.67 47.65
C THR A 2 -20.89 -66.33 48.35
N ARG A 3 -21.72 -65.37 47.91
CA ARG A 3 -22.75 -65.18 46.84
C ARG A 3 -23.10 -63.66 46.93
N LEU A 4 -23.16 -62.91 45.84
CA LEU A 4 -24.34 -62.68 44.97
C LEU A 4 -25.40 -61.70 45.54
N VAL A 5 -25.38 -60.45 45.02
CA VAL A 5 -26.49 -59.66 44.41
C VAL A 5 -27.79 -59.34 45.20
N LEU A 6 -28.17 -58.05 45.25
CA LEU A 6 -29.39 -57.39 44.66
C LEU A 6 -29.78 -56.10 45.48
N VAL A 7 -29.53 -54.88 44.95
CA VAL A 7 -30.51 -53.87 44.43
C VAL A 7 -31.25 -53.00 45.48
N LEU A 8 -31.09 -51.66 45.41
CA LEU A 8 -32.11 -50.66 44.99
C LEU A 8 -31.74 -49.22 45.45
N SER A 9 -31.60 -48.31 44.48
CA SER A 9 -32.08 -46.91 44.45
C SER A 9 -31.50 -45.75 45.31
N VAL A 10 -31.13 -44.71 44.55
CA VAL A 10 -31.30 -43.25 44.78
C VAL A 10 -30.27 -42.53 45.67
N CYS A 11 -29.30 -41.87 45.03
CA CYS A 11 -29.22 -40.40 45.11
C CYS A 11 -28.21 -39.85 44.09
N PHE A 12 -28.77 -38.98 43.25
CA PHE A 12 -28.14 -38.09 42.31
C PHE A 12 -27.29 -37.05 43.07
N SER A 13 -26.01 -36.89 42.76
CA SER A 13 -25.22 -35.69 43.11
C SER A 13 -23.99 -35.62 42.20
N CYS A 14 -24.20 -35.05 41.02
CA CYS A 14 -23.15 -34.61 40.13
C CYS A 14 -22.34 -33.49 40.83
N LEU A 15 -21.04 -33.68 40.96
CA LEU A 15 -20.09 -32.61 41.22
C LEU A 15 -19.93 -31.80 39.93
N SER A 16 -20.76 -30.76 39.81
CA SER A 16 -20.64 -29.70 38.82
C SER A 16 -19.39 -28.88 39.14
N VAL A 17 -18.29 -29.13 38.41
CA VAL A 17 -17.28 -28.10 38.21
C VAL A 17 -17.96 -26.98 37.45
N ALA A 18 -18.05 -25.82 38.08
CA ALA A 18 -18.59 -24.62 37.50
C ALA A 18 -17.83 -24.31 36.19
N ALA A 19 -18.47 -24.59 35.06
CA ALA A 19 -18.13 -23.94 33.81
C ALA A 19 -18.37 -22.44 34.04
N GLN A 20 -17.29 -21.67 34.02
CA GLN A 20 -17.40 -20.23 33.93
C GLN A 20 -18.18 -19.94 32.65
N ALA A 21 -19.41 -19.46 32.83
CA ALA A 21 -20.22 -18.90 31.77
C ALA A 21 -19.51 -17.63 31.27
N GLN A 22 -18.75 -17.79 30.20
CA GLN A 22 -18.29 -16.68 29.37
C GLN A 22 -19.38 -16.45 28.32
N SER A 23 -20.47 -15.79 28.74
CA SER A 23 -21.55 -15.39 27.84
C SER A 23 -21.17 -14.12 27.09
N GLY A 24 -21.15 -14.23 25.76
CA GLY A 24 -21.40 -13.13 24.83
C GLY A 24 -20.16 -12.47 24.24
N ARG A 25 -19.79 -12.85 23.00
CA ARG A 25 -19.42 -11.97 21.87
C ARG A 25 -18.70 -12.64 20.68
N ASP A 26 -18.67 -13.96 20.57
CA ASP A 26 -18.07 -14.59 19.38
C ASP A 26 -19.03 -14.48 18.18
N LEU A 27 -18.83 -13.43 17.37
CA LEU A 27 -19.49 -13.24 16.09
C LEU A 27 -18.93 -14.26 15.08
N VAL A 28 -19.85 -14.95 14.41
CA VAL A 28 -19.55 -15.96 13.40
C VAL A 28 -20.13 -15.58 12.05
N TRP A 29 -19.58 -16.19 11.00
CA TRP A 29 -19.93 -15.94 9.61
C TRP A 29 -20.37 -17.24 8.96
N VAL A 30 -21.33 -17.15 8.04
CA VAL A 30 -21.66 -18.27 7.15
C VAL A 30 -20.82 -18.13 5.89
N GLN A 31 -19.76 -18.92 5.77
CA GLN A 31 -18.93 -18.95 4.58
C GLN A 31 -19.62 -19.68 3.44
N ILE A 32 -19.86 -18.95 2.35
CA ILE A 32 -20.54 -19.47 1.16
C ILE A 32 -19.53 -20.22 0.29
N GLU A 33 -18.41 -19.57 -0.04
CA GLU A 33 -17.37 -20.12 -0.92
C GLU A 33 -16.05 -19.35 -0.80
N ALA A 34 -14.98 -19.89 -1.41
CA ALA A 34 -13.69 -19.22 -1.55
C ALA A 34 -13.15 -19.26 -2.99
N ARG A 35 -12.38 -18.24 -3.39
CA ARG A 35 -11.79 -18.09 -4.72
C ARG A 35 -10.28 -17.82 -4.63
N PRO A 36 -9.48 -18.35 -5.59
CA PRO A 36 -8.02 -18.20 -5.55
C PRO A 36 -7.53 -16.84 -6.06
N THR A 37 -8.39 -16.05 -6.71
CA THR A 37 -8.04 -14.73 -7.26
C THR A 37 -9.05 -13.68 -6.83
N TYR A 38 -8.56 -12.44 -6.68
CA TYR A 38 -9.36 -11.29 -6.26
C TYR A 38 -10.53 -11.03 -7.22
N ASP A 39 -10.28 -10.94 -8.53
CA ASP A 39 -11.31 -10.64 -9.53
C ASP A 39 -12.42 -11.70 -9.55
N ALA A 40 -12.06 -12.97 -9.39
CA ALA A 40 -13.04 -14.05 -9.32
C ALA A 40 -13.87 -13.97 -8.03
N ALA A 41 -13.27 -13.55 -6.92
CA ALA A 41 -13.95 -13.35 -5.65
C ALA A 41 -14.89 -12.14 -5.69
N LEU A 42 -14.46 -11.04 -6.32
CA LEU A 42 -15.25 -9.83 -6.53
C LEU A 42 -16.49 -10.11 -7.39
N ALA A 43 -16.31 -10.78 -8.53
CA ALA A 43 -17.43 -11.16 -9.39
C ALA A 43 -18.46 -12.07 -8.68
N ARG A 44 -18.02 -12.86 -7.69
CA ARG A 44 -18.90 -13.74 -6.91
C ARG A 44 -19.58 -13.02 -5.77
N VAL A 45 -18.85 -12.18 -5.02
CA VAL A 45 -19.43 -11.40 -3.92
C VAL A 45 -20.50 -10.43 -4.44
N GLU A 46 -20.27 -9.79 -5.60
CA GLU A 46 -21.25 -8.93 -6.28
C GLU A 46 -22.52 -9.69 -6.67
N ARG A 47 -22.37 -10.92 -7.18
CA ARG A 47 -23.50 -11.77 -7.58
C ARG A 47 -24.33 -12.20 -6.37
N TYR A 48 -23.71 -12.59 -5.27
CA TYR A 48 -24.43 -12.93 -4.04
C TYR A 48 -25.06 -11.69 -3.41
N ALA A 49 -24.36 -10.55 -3.38
CA ALA A 49 -24.88 -9.29 -2.85
C ALA A 49 -26.10 -8.75 -3.64
N ALA A 50 -26.29 -9.20 -4.89
CA ALA A 50 -27.47 -8.87 -5.68
C ALA A 50 -28.75 -9.60 -5.22
N THR A 51 -28.62 -10.74 -4.52
CA THR A 51 -29.76 -11.59 -4.13
C THR A 51 -29.87 -11.85 -2.63
N LEU A 52 -28.78 -11.73 -1.88
CA LEU A 52 -28.71 -12.00 -0.44
C LEU A 52 -28.31 -10.73 0.33
N PRO A 53 -28.92 -10.46 1.49
CA PRO A 53 -28.46 -9.43 2.41
C PRO A 53 -27.18 -9.86 3.13
N ASP A 54 -26.52 -8.91 3.80
CA ASP A 54 -25.40 -9.16 4.73
C ASP A 54 -24.19 -9.90 4.12
N VAL A 55 -23.99 -9.76 2.81
CA VAL A 55 -22.86 -10.36 2.10
C VAL A 55 -21.60 -9.54 2.33
N ALA A 56 -20.56 -10.18 2.86
CA ALA A 56 -19.22 -9.62 3.01
C ALA A 56 -18.18 -10.48 2.30
N GLY A 57 -17.03 -9.87 2.00
CA GLY A 57 -15.89 -10.54 1.38
C GLY A 57 -14.61 -10.28 2.15
N PHE A 58 -13.88 -11.35 2.47
CA PHE A 58 -12.62 -11.29 3.23
C PHE A 58 -11.50 -12.08 2.57
N SER A 59 -10.25 -11.64 2.74
CA SER A 59 -9.09 -12.46 2.44
C SER A 59 -8.85 -13.51 3.54
N LEU A 60 -8.34 -14.67 3.12
CA LEU A 60 -7.97 -15.81 3.96
C LEU A 60 -6.44 -15.94 4.01
N ALA A 61 -5.93 -16.59 5.05
CA ALA A 61 -4.53 -17.00 5.09
C ALA A 61 -4.23 -17.97 3.92
N GLY A 62 -3.20 -17.67 3.12
CA GLY A 62 -2.84 -18.46 1.93
C GLY A 62 -3.33 -17.91 0.59
N GLY A 63 -3.79 -16.65 0.52
CA GLY A 63 -4.05 -15.94 -0.75
C GLY A 63 -5.42 -16.20 -1.38
N TRP A 64 -6.33 -16.85 -0.64
CA TRP A 64 -7.72 -17.08 -1.07
C TRP A 64 -8.64 -15.96 -0.57
N TYR A 65 -9.80 -15.83 -1.21
CA TYR A 65 -10.80 -14.80 -0.92
C TYR A 65 -12.15 -15.46 -0.66
N ALA A 66 -12.68 -15.28 0.54
CA ALA A 66 -13.95 -15.84 0.99
C ALA A 66 -15.13 -14.89 0.71
N VAL A 67 -16.25 -15.46 0.30
CA VAL A 67 -17.57 -14.82 0.29
C VAL A 67 -18.38 -15.37 1.45
N VAL A 68 -18.88 -14.49 2.31
CA VAL A 68 -19.52 -14.86 3.59
C VAL A 68 -20.80 -14.06 3.84
N LEU A 69 -21.63 -14.52 4.79
CA LEU A 69 -22.79 -13.80 5.32
C LEU A 69 -22.61 -13.54 6.81
N GLY A 70 -22.92 -12.33 7.27
CA GLY A 70 -22.85 -11.98 8.70
C GLY A 70 -22.46 -10.52 8.96
N PRO A 71 -22.09 -10.17 10.21
CA PRO A 71 -21.84 -11.07 11.33
C PRO A 71 -23.13 -11.51 12.05
N TYR A 72 -23.18 -12.78 12.46
CA TYR A 72 -24.32 -13.37 13.20
C TYR A 72 -23.88 -13.94 14.56
N THR A 73 -24.85 -14.21 15.43
CA THR A 73 -24.62 -15.10 16.58
C THR A 73 -24.50 -16.56 16.10
N PRO A 74 -23.83 -17.45 16.85
CA PRO A 74 -23.73 -18.87 16.50
C PRO A 74 -25.08 -19.53 16.21
N GLU A 75 -26.09 -19.22 17.03
CA GLU A 75 -27.44 -19.78 16.89
C GLU A 75 -28.15 -19.26 15.62
N ASP A 76 -27.99 -17.98 15.29
CA ASP A 76 -28.59 -17.38 14.08
C ASP A 76 -27.87 -17.85 12.80
N ALA A 77 -26.55 -18.02 12.85
CA ALA A 77 -25.76 -18.50 11.72
C ALA A 77 -26.17 -19.92 11.29
N GLU A 78 -26.45 -20.83 12.24
CA GLU A 78 -26.94 -22.18 11.93
C GLU A 78 -28.33 -22.16 11.26
N GLN A 79 -29.21 -21.26 11.71
CA GLN A 79 -30.54 -21.09 11.12
C GLN A 79 -30.47 -20.50 9.71
N VAL A 80 -29.63 -19.47 9.49
CA VAL A 80 -29.39 -18.86 8.17
C VAL A 80 -28.81 -19.90 7.21
N LEU A 81 -27.78 -20.62 7.64
CA LEU A 81 -27.13 -21.67 6.85
C LEU A 81 -28.13 -22.76 6.42
N THR A 82 -28.96 -23.25 7.35
CA THR A 82 -29.94 -24.30 7.06
C THR A 82 -31.03 -23.80 6.10
N ARG A 83 -31.57 -22.60 6.35
CA ARG A 83 -32.63 -22.01 5.55
C ARG A 83 -32.18 -21.73 4.11
N TYR A 84 -31.02 -21.09 3.93
CA TYR A 84 -30.54 -20.72 2.59
C TYR A 84 -30.07 -21.91 1.77
N ARG A 85 -29.55 -22.97 2.41
CA ARG A 85 -29.30 -24.26 1.73
C ARG A 85 -30.59 -24.92 1.25
N GLN A 86 -31.61 -25.00 2.10
CA GLN A 86 -32.90 -25.59 1.74
C GLN A 86 -33.60 -24.82 0.60
N GLN A 87 -33.41 -23.50 0.54
CA GLN A 87 -33.93 -22.65 -0.53
C GLN A 87 -33.05 -22.63 -1.79
N GLY A 88 -31.88 -23.30 -1.77
CA GLY A 88 -30.93 -23.33 -2.89
C GLY A 88 -30.24 -21.99 -3.18
N LEU A 89 -30.24 -21.06 -2.21
CA LEU A 89 -29.65 -19.73 -2.35
C LEU A 89 -28.14 -19.70 -2.10
N ILE A 90 -27.64 -20.67 -1.32
CA ILE A 90 -26.21 -20.88 -1.07
C ILE A 90 -25.84 -22.35 -1.32
N PRO A 91 -24.56 -22.66 -1.62
CA PRO A 91 -24.08 -24.02 -1.84
C PRO A 91 -24.27 -24.97 -0.64
N ASN A 92 -24.39 -26.27 -0.93
CA ASN A 92 -24.52 -27.30 0.12
C ASN A 92 -23.25 -27.50 0.95
N ASP A 93 -22.11 -26.98 0.52
CA ASP A 93 -20.82 -27.04 1.22
C ASP A 93 -20.51 -25.78 2.06
N SER A 94 -21.41 -24.79 2.12
CA SER A 94 -21.26 -23.61 2.97
C SER A 94 -21.17 -23.95 4.47
N TYR A 95 -20.38 -23.27 5.28
CA TYR A 95 -20.21 -23.64 6.70
C TYR A 95 -20.05 -22.43 7.61
N VAL A 96 -20.27 -22.63 8.91
CA VAL A 96 -20.07 -21.57 9.91
C VAL A 96 -18.57 -21.46 10.24
N ALA A 97 -18.04 -20.26 10.19
CA ALA A 97 -16.64 -19.95 10.45
C ALA A 97 -16.49 -18.79 11.44
N LEU A 98 -15.39 -18.81 12.19
CA LEU A 98 -15.05 -17.77 13.16
C LEU A 98 -14.49 -16.53 12.45
N SER A 99 -14.73 -15.35 13.05
CA SER A 99 -14.15 -14.08 12.58
C SER A 99 -12.62 -14.12 12.50
N SER A 100 -11.96 -14.87 13.39
CA SER A 100 -10.50 -15.04 13.42
C SER A 100 -9.91 -15.76 12.20
N SER A 101 -10.74 -16.39 11.37
CA SER A 101 -10.31 -17.07 10.15
C SER A 101 -10.10 -16.11 8.97
N TYR A 102 -10.51 -14.84 9.13
CA TYR A 102 -10.49 -13.82 8.10
C TYR A 102 -9.45 -12.75 8.40
N ALA A 103 -8.78 -12.27 7.36
CA ALA A 103 -7.79 -11.20 7.45
C ALA A 103 -8.41 -9.87 7.02
N GLN A 104 -8.17 -9.42 5.79
CA GLN A 104 -8.60 -8.11 5.32
C GLN A 104 -9.94 -8.20 4.58
N GLN A 105 -10.87 -7.33 4.93
CA GLN A 105 -12.11 -7.18 4.19
C GLN A 105 -11.85 -6.52 2.83
N TYR A 106 -12.40 -7.09 1.77
CA TYR A 106 -12.36 -6.50 0.43
C TYR A 106 -13.74 -6.07 -0.09
N TRP A 107 -14.83 -6.47 0.58
CA TRP A 107 -16.19 -6.12 0.19
C TRP A 107 -17.15 -6.02 1.39
N PRO A 108 -18.02 -5.00 1.48
CA PRO A 108 -18.01 -3.77 0.67
C PRO A 108 -16.79 -2.90 0.96
N ALA A 109 -16.28 -2.19 -0.05
CA ALA A 109 -15.10 -1.34 0.10
C ALA A 109 -15.39 -0.14 1.03
N GLY A 110 -14.53 0.09 2.03
CA GLY A 110 -14.62 1.26 2.93
C GLY A 110 -15.52 1.09 4.15
N VAL A 111 -15.98 -0.13 4.46
CA VAL A 111 -16.73 -0.45 5.69
C VAL A 111 -15.96 -1.53 6.44
N ASP A 112 -15.63 -1.32 7.72
CA ASP A 112 -15.11 -2.37 8.60
C ASP A 112 -16.28 -3.07 9.30
N VAL A 113 -16.70 -4.21 8.75
CA VAL A 113 -17.80 -4.99 9.33
C VAL A 113 -17.34 -5.94 10.44
N LEU A 114 -16.03 -6.11 10.65
CA LEU A 114 -15.50 -6.93 11.76
C LEU A 114 -15.74 -6.27 13.12
N GLY A 115 -16.00 -4.95 13.14
CA GLY A 115 -16.38 -4.19 14.32
C GLY A 115 -17.89 -3.98 14.53
N LEU A 116 -18.76 -4.47 13.63
CA LEU A 116 -20.21 -4.33 13.75
C LEU A 116 -20.79 -5.40 14.69
N GLY A 117 -21.60 -5.00 15.66
CA GLY A 117 -22.35 -5.93 16.52
C GLY A 117 -23.31 -6.83 15.72
N ALA A 118 -23.65 -7.99 16.28
CA ALA A 118 -24.48 -9.02 15.61
C ALA A 118 -25.76 -8.45 15.00
N ILE A 119 -26.04 -8.82 13.76
CA ILE A 119 -27.32 -8.52 13.11
C ILE A 119 -28.32 -9.59 13.56
N GLY A 120 -29.11 -9.29 14.59
CA GLY A 120 -30.18 -10.17 15.07
C GLY A 120 -31.34 -10.22 14.08
N SER A 121 -31.86 -11.42 13.81
CA SER A 121 -32.98 -11.60 12.89
C SER A 121 -34.33 -11.11 13.48
N LEU A 122 -35.14 -10.52 12.59
CA LEU A 122 -36.44 -9.91 12.86
C LEU A 122 -37.47 -10.90 13.47
N SER A 123 -37.80 -10.75 14.75
CA SER A 123 -39.17 -10.76 15.31
C SER A 123 -39.16 -10.81 16.85
N GLU A 124 -39.38 -9.69 17.53
CA GLU A 124 -40.40 -9.60 18.58
C GLU A 124 -40.62 -8.16 19.05
N ARG A 125 -41.89 -7.79 19.18
CA ARG A 125 -42.33 -6.56 19.84
C ARG A 125 -41.87 -6.61 21.30
N ILE A 126 -41.08 -5.62 21.74
CA ILE A 126 -41.04 -5.25 23.16
C ILE A 126 -41.11 -3.74 23.28
N THR A 127 -42.16 -3.32 23.99
CA THR A 127 -42.51 -1.98 24.46
C THR A 127 -41.34 -1.21 25.06
N PRO A 128 -41.28 0.12 24.87
CA PRO A 128 -40.23 0.95 25.45
C PRO A 128 -40.39 1.05 26.97
N GLN A 129 -39.38 0.58 27.72
CA GLN A 129 -39.15 1.04 29.09
C GLN A 129 -38.25 2.27 29.07
N ILE A 130 -38.76 3.33 29.67
CA ILE A 130 -38.11 4.62 29.87
C ILE A 130 -36.96 4.42 30.88
N VAL A 131 -35.75 4.79 30.49
CA VAL A 131 -34.67 5.13 31.42
C VAL A 131 -34.20 6.54 31.04
N PRO A 132 -34.23 7.51 31.96
CA PRO A 132 -33.86 8.89 31.65
C PRO A 132 -32.35 9.02 31.50
N PRO A 133 -31.85 9.82 30.53
CA PRO A 133 -30.42 10.12 30.47
C PRO A 133 -30.06 11.17 31.53
N VAL A 134 -29.05 10.84 32.33
CA VAL A 134 -28.29 11.78 33.14
C VAL A 134 -27.35 12.55 32.20
N LEU A 135 -27.34 13.87 32.36
CA LEU A 135 -26.54 14.83 31.61
C LEU A 135 -25.04 14.49 31.58
N ALA A 136 -24.44 14.62 30.40
CA ALA A 136 -23.07 15.06 30.21
C ALA A 136 -23.07 16.07 29.05
N GLY A 137 -22.45 17.22 29.30
CA GLY A 137 -22.71 18.48 28.61
C GLY A 137 -22.16 18.58 27.19
N GLU A 138 -22.86 19.44 26.45
CA GLU A 138 -22.62 19.89 25.09
C GLU A 138 -21.28 20.64 24.95
N GLN A 139 -20.64 20.43 23.80
CA GLN A 139 -20.18 21.53 22.95
C GLN A 139 -20.31 21.08 21.49
N THR A 140 -21.56 20.96 21.05
CA THR A 140 -21.94 20.96 19.64
C THR A 140 -21.84 22.39 19.13
N ALA A 141 -21.03 22.59 18.10
CA ALA A 141 -21.16 23.75 17.22
C ALA A 141 -22.62 23.77 16.73
N GLN A 142 -23.35 24.81 17.13
CA GLN A 142 -24.67 25.13 16.64
C GLN A 142 -24.58 25.35 15.13
N LEU A 143 -24.99 24.33 14.36
CA LEU A 143 -25.67 24.58 13.11
C LEU A 143 -27.00 25.23 13.51
N ASP A 144 -27.09 26.55 13.30
CA ASP A 144 -28.36 27.25 13.37
C ASP A 144 -29.41 26.40 12.65
N SER A 145 -30.41 25.99 13.43
CA SER A 145 -31.63 25.39 12.91
C SER A 145 -32.31 26.43 12.03
N VAL A 146 -32.01 26.38 10.73
CA VAL A 146 -32.93 26.91 9.74
C VAL A 146 -34.16 26.03 9.86
N ASP A 147 -35.22 26.56 10.49
CA ASP A 147 -36.58 26.09 10.31
C ASP A 147 -36.88 26.11 8.79
N GLY A 148 -36.49 25.04 8.11
CA GLY A 148 -36.93 24.75 6.76
C GLY A 148 -38.40 24.34 6.82
N PRO A 149 -39.21 24.68 5.81
CA PRO A 149 -40.61 24.29 5.78
C PRO A 149 -40.70 22.76 5.93
N VAL A 150 -41.55 22.28 6.83
CA VAL A 150 -41.84 20.84 6.98
C VAL A 150 -42.16 20.29 5.59
N ASP A 151 -41.52 19.19 5.20
CA ASP A 151 -41.75 18.55 3.92
C ASP A 151 -43.21 18.06 3.83
N THR A 152 -44.09 18.89 3.27
CA THR A 152 -45.54 18.61 3.21
C THR A 152 -45.95 17.84 1.95
N GLU A 153 -45.01 17.49 1.06
CA GLU A 153 -45.34 16.76 -0.17
C GLU A 153 -45.67 15.29 0.13
N THR A 154 -46.89 14.86 -0.22
CA THR A 154 -47.24 13.44 -0.23
C THR A 154 -46.45 12.69 -1.32
N PRO A 155 -46.27 11.36 -1.22
CA PRO A 155 -45.61 10.56 -2.25
C PRO A 155 -46.23 10.72 -3.66
N ALA A 156 -47.54 10.96 -3.74
CA ALA A 156 -48.24 11.18 -5.01
C ALA A 156 -47.96 12.58 -5.60
N GLN A 157 -47.67 13.58 -4.79
CA GLN A 157 -47.22 14.90 -5.25
C GLN A 157 -45.74 14.84 -5.66
N ALA A 158 -44.89 14.17 -4.89
CA ALA A 158 -43.49 13.97 -5.21
C ALA A 158 -43.28 13.26 -6.56
N ARG A 159 -44.09 12.22 -6.88
CA ARG A 159 -44.06 11.56 -8.20
C ARG A 159 -44.48 12.48 -9.35
N ARG A 160 -45.42 13.40 -9.11
CA ARG A 160 -45.87 14.37 -10.11
C ARG A 160 -44.82 15.45 -10.36
N SER A 161 -44.14 15.93 -9.33
CA SER A 161 -43.03 16.89 -9.52
C SER A 161 -41.81 16.21 -10.15
N GLU A 162 -41.56 14.93 -9.82
CA GLU A 162 -40.49 14.15 -10.43
C GLU A 162 -40.71 13.90 -11.94
N SER A 163 -41.95 13.66 -12.38
CA SER A 163 -42.23 13.45 -13.81
C SER A 163 -42.02 14.70 -14.67
N GLN A 164 -41.92 15.88 -14.05
CA GLN A 164 -41.60 17.14 -14.71
C GLN A 164 -40.09 17.36 -14.88
N LEU A 165 -39.23 16.52 -14.29
CA LEU A 165 -37.78 16.66 -14.37
C LEU A 165 -37.25 16.35 -15.78
N THR A 166 -36.41 17.25 -16.27
CA THR A 166 -35.66 17.06 -17.51
C THR A 166 -34.70 15.86 -17.38
N ALA A 167 -34.25 15.33 -18.52
CA ALA A 167 -33.26 14.25 -18.53
C ALA A 167 -31.93 14.67 -17.84
N ALA A 168 -31.55 15.94 -17.94
CA ALA A 168 -30.37 16.48 -17.27
C ALA A 168 -30.53 16.47 -15.73
N GLN A 169 -31.64 16.99 -15.21
CA GLN A 169 -31.94 17.00 -13.77
C GLN A 169 -32.04 15.58 -13.19
N ARG A 170 -32.57 14.63 -13.96
CA ARG A 170 -32.62 13.22 -13.54
C ARG A 170 -31.24 12.59 -13.43
N ARG A 171 -30.35 12.86 -14.40
CA ARG A 171 -28.96 12.41 -14.35
C ARG A 171 -28.21 13.04 -13.18
N GLU A 172 -28.40 14.34 -12.95
CA GLU A 172 -27.81 15.06 -11.82
C GLU A 172 -28.21 14.44 -10.46
N LEU A 173 -29.48 14.06 -10.29
CA LEU A 173 -29.92 13.35 -9.09
C LEU A 173 -29.30 11.97 -8.93
N GLN A 174 -29.13 11.20 -10.00
CA GLN A 174 -28.41 9.94 -9.94
C GLN A 174 -26.93 10.15 -9.58
N THR A 175 -26.29 11.19 -10.11
CA THR A 175 -24.91 11.55 -9.75
C THR A 175 -24.80 11.92 -8.27
N ALA A 176 -25.74 12.70 -7.74
CA ALA A 176 -25.76 13.04 -6.32
C ALA A 176 -26.06 11.82 -5.43
N LEU A 177 -26.93 10.90 -5.85
CA LEU A 177 -27.18 9.63 -5.14
C LEU A 177 -25.94 8.70 -5.18
N GLN A 178 -25.20 8.70 -6.28
CA GLN A 178 -23.95 7.95 -6.40
C GLN A 178 -22.87 8.53 -5.50
N TRP A 179 -22.74 9.87 -5.48
CA TRP A 179 -21.88 10.56 -4.54
C TRP A 179 -22.23 10.25 -3.07
N ALA A 180 -23.53 10.19 -2.74
CA ALA A 180 -23.99 9.82 -1.41
C ALA A 180 -23.74 8.33 -1.04
N GLY A 181 -23.10 7.55 -1.91
CA GLY A 181 -22.72 6.16 -1.67
C GLY A 181 -23.89 5.17 -1.73
N VAL A 182 -25.06 5.59 -2.20
CA VAL A 182 -26.28 4.75 -2.21
C VAL A 182 -26.66 4.24 -3.61
N TYR A 183 -25.96 4.68 -4.65
CA TYR A 183 -26.26 4.33 -6.04
C TYR A 183 -25.00 3.95 -6.84
N ASN A 184 -24.93 2.69 -7.27
CA ASN A 184 -23.73 2.13 -7.90
C ASN A 184 -23.92 1.76 -9.39
N ALA A 185 -25.01 2.23 -10.01
CA ALA A 185 -25.34 1.93 -11.41
C ALA A 185 -25.00 3.11 -12.35
N ALA A 186 -25.09 2.88 -13.66
CA ALA A 186 -24.79 3.89 -14.68
C ALA A 186 -25.76 5.08 -14.61
N ILE A 187 -25.24 6.29 -14.87
CA ILE A 187 -26.01 7.53 -14.89
C ILE A 187 -26.73 7.67 -16.23
N ASP A 188 -27.98 7.21 -16.32
CA ASP A 188 -28.76 7.13 -17.56
C ASP A 188 -29.99 8.06 -17.60
N GLY A 189 -30.32 8.71 -16.48
CA GLY A 189 -31.50 9.54 -16.30
C GLY A 189 -32.82 8.75 -16.15
N ALA A 190 -32.74 7.42 -16.03
CA ALA A 190 -33.88 6.52 -15.88
C ALA A 190 -34.10 6.12 -14.42
N PHE A 191 -35.27 6.44 -13.88
CA PHE A 191 -35.62 6.12 -12.48
C PHE A 191 -36.25 4.74 -12.35
N GLY A 192 -35.45 3.72 -12.66
CA GLY A 192 -35.78 2.31 -12.47
C GLY A 192 -35.65 1.84 -11.02
N ARG A 193 -35.81 0.52 -10.80
CA ARG A 193 -35.75 -0.10 -9.46
C ARG A 193 -34.48 0.26 -8.68
N GLY A 194 -33.33 0.31 -9.35
CA GLY A 194 -32.06 0.69 -8.72
C GLY A 194 -32.08 2.11 -8.15
N THR A 195 -32.54 3.09 -8.94
CA THR A 195 -32.61 4.49 -8.50
C THR A 195 -33.64 4.68 -7.39
N ARG A 196 -34.78 3.97 -7.43
CA ARG A 196 -35.79 3.98 -6.35
C ARG A 196 -35.24 3.46 -5.03
N ASN A 197 -34.51 2.36 -5.08
CA ASN A 197 -33.87 1.77 -3.91
C ASN A 197 -32.83 2.74 -3.34
N ALA A 198 -32.02 3.39 -4.19
CA ALA A 198 -31.06 4.39 -3.76
C ALA A 198 -31.73 5.60 -3.09
N MET A 199 -32.82 6.12 -3.66
CA MET A 199 -33.60 7.20 -3.04
C MET A 199 -34.15 6.78 -1.66
N ALA A 200 -34.69 5.56 -1.53
CA ALA A 200 -35.19 5.03 -0.26
C ALA A 200 -34.07 4.84 0.77
N THR A 201 -32.89 4.38 0.34
CA THR A 201 -31.71 4.26 1.22
C THR A 201 -31.21 5.63 1.65
N TRP A 202 -31.12 6.60 0.74
CA TRP A 202 -30.75 7.97 1.11
C TRP A 202 -31.74 8.58 2.10
N GLN A 203 -33.05 8.39 1.90
CA GLN A 203 -34.08 8.83 2.84
C GLN A 203 -33.86 8.22 4.23
N ARG A 204 -33.67 6.89 4.32
CA ARG A 204 -33.37 6.21 5.59
C ARG A 204 -32.12 6.75 6.27
N ASN A 205 -31.03 6.94 5.52
CA ASN A 205 -29.77 7.45 6.04
C ASN A 205 -29.90 8.89 6.57
N ASN A 206 -30.91 9.64 6.13
CA ASN A 206 -31.20 11.00 6.57
C ASN A 206 -32.36 11.07 7.58
N GLY A 207 -32.80 9.93 8.12
CA GLY A 207 -33.89 9.86 9.11
C GLY A 207 -35.28 10.16 8.54
N LEU A 208 -35.47 10.01 7.23
CA LEU A 208 -36.72 10.27 6.51
C LEU A 208 -37.46 8.97 6.19
N GLU A 209 -38.77 9.07 5.93
CA GLU A 209 -39.57 7.93 5.49
C GLU A 209 -39.08 7.41 4.12
N ALA A 210 -38.87 6.10 4.03
CA ALA A 210 -38.25 5.42 2.89
C ALA A 210 -39.23 5.20 1.72
N THR A 211 -39.78 6.27 1.16
CA THR A 211 -40.81 6.20 0.11
C THR A 211 -40.25 5.81 -1.26
N GLY A 212 -38.93 5.93 -1.47
CA GLY A 212 -38.26 5.65 -2.75
C GLY A 212 -38.55 6.70 -3.83
N VAL A 213 -39.19 7.81 -3.46
CA VAL A 213 -39.46 8.96 -4.31
C VAL A 213 -39.08 10.20 -3.51
N LEU A 214 -38.03 10.90 -3.93
CA LEU A 214 -37.59 12.11 -3.26
C LEU A 214 -38.59 13.25 -3.53
N THR A 215 -39.03 13.93 -2.48
CA THR A 215 -39.82 15.17 -2.59
C THR A 215 -39.00 16.29 -3.23
N THR A 216 -39.66 17.38 -3.64
CA THR A 216 -38.96 18.55 -4.19
C THR A 216 -37.91 19.09 -3.23
N GLN A 217 -38.23 19.15 -1.93
CA GLN A 217 -37.29 19.62 -0.90
C GLN A 217 -36.15 18.62 -0.68
N GLN A 218 -36.43 17.31 -0.65
CA GLN A 218 -35.40 16.29 -0.49
C GLN A 218 -34.42 16.27 -1.66
N ARG A 219 -34.91 16.42 -2.89
CA ARG A 219 -34.05 16.59 -4.07
C ARG A 219 -33.17 17.83 -3.94
N ALA A 220 -33.75 18.97 -3.55
CA ALA A 220 -32.99 20.19 -3.33
C ALA A 220 -31.93 20.03 -2.24
N ARG A 221 -32.24 19.35 -1.12
CA ARG A 221 -31.29 19.07 -0.03
C ARG A 221 -30.15 18.15 -0.50
N LEU A 222 -30.46 17.10 -1.24
CA LEU A 222 -29.45 16.20 -1.81
C LEU A 222 -28.51 16.96 -2.76
N ILE A 223 -29.08 17.76 -3.67
CA ILE A 223 -28.29 18.56 -4.61
C ILE A 223 -27.47 19.62 -3.88
N ALA A 224 -28.03 20.32 -2.90
CA ALA A 224 -27.32 21.31 -2.11
C ALA A 224 -26.14 20.69 -1.34
N ALA A 225 -26.33 19.53 -0.72
CA ALA A 225 -25.24 18.80 -0.06
C ALA A 225 -24.16 18.36 -1.07
N TYR A 226 -24.59 17.92 -2.25
CA TYR A 226 -23.71 17.52 -3.34
C TYR A 226 -22.87 18.70 -3.90
N THR A 227 -23.45 19.90 -3.99
CA THR A 227 -22.75 21.11 -4.46
C THR A 227 -21.88 21.74 -3.38
N ALA A 228 -22.34 21.71 -2.12
CA ALA A 228 -21.67 22.38 -1.00
C ALA A 228 -20.25 21.88 -0.71
N ILE A 229 -19.91 20.66 -1.13
CA ILE A 229 -18.54 20.13 -0.98
C ILE A 229 -17.49 20.95 -1.73
N LEU A 230 -17.88 21.53 -2.86
CA LEU A 230 -17.01 22.38 -3.69
C LEU A 230 -17.06 23.85 -3.25
N ASP A 231 -17.89 24.21 -2.28
CA ASP A 231 -17.95 25.57 -1.77
C ASP A 231 -16.59 25.99 -1.21
N GLY A 232 -16.19 27.22 -1.52
CA GLY A 232 -14.89 27.77 -1.13
C GLY A 232 -13.70 27.33 -2.00
N LEU A 233 -13.88 26.42 -2.97
CA LEU A 233 -12.81 26.02 -3.89
C LEU A 233 -12.75 26.88 -5.17
N ASP A 234 -13.86 27.50 -5.56
CA ASP A 234 -13.96 28.34 -6.76
C ASP A 234 -13.45 27.62 -8.02
N MET A 235 -14.13 26.52 -8.36
CA MET A 235 -13.82 25.70 -9.53
C MET A 235 -14.02 26.52 -10.81
N ARG A 236 -12.91 26.91 -11.45
CA ARG A 236 -12.92 27.75 -12.65
C ARG A 236 -12.15 27.08 -13.78
N MET A 237 -12.65 27.30 -14.99
CA MET A 237 -11.96 26.87 -16.21
C MET A 237 -10.65 27.64 -16.36
N VAL A 238 -9.53 26.95 -16.17
CA VAL A 238 -8.18 27.44 -16.45
C VAL A 238 -7.82 27.03 -17.86
N ARG A 239 -7.39 28.00 -18.67
CA ARG A 239 -6.87 27.78 -20.03
C ARG A 239 -5.39 28.08 -20.03
N ASP A 240 -4.58 27.04 -20.00
CA ASP A 240 -3.13 27.13 -20.05
C ASP A 240 -2.67 26.99 -21.51
N ALA A 241 -2.41 28.13 -22.15
CA ALA A 241 -2.06 28.18 -23.57
C ALA A 241 -0.67 27.59 -23.84
N GLU A 242 0.28 27.75 -22.91
CA GLU A 242 1.63 27.18 -23.00
C GLU A 242 1.56 25.66 -22.88
N ALA A 243 0.78 25.15 -21.92
CA ALA A 243 0.57 23.71 -21.77
C ALA A 243 -0.43 23.13 -22.77
N GLY A 244 -1.10 23.95 -23.59
CA GLY A 244 -2.15 23.51 -24.50
C GLY A 244 -3.25 22.68 -23.82
N ILE A 245 -3.69 23.09 -22.63
CA ILE A 245 -4.71 22.37 -21.83
C ILE A 245 -5.76 23.36 -21.31
N SER A 246 -7.03 22.98 -21.39
CA SER A 246 -8.14 23.64 -20.70
C SER A 246 -8.76 22.67 -19.69
N ILE A 247 -8.85 23.07 -18.42
CA ILE A 247 -9.37 22.22 -17.34
C ILE A 247 -9.91 23.08 -16.19
N GLN A 248 -10.95 22.61 -15.48
CA GLN A 248 -11.39 23.27 -14.26
C GLN A 248 -10.45 22.95 -13.09
N LEU A 249 -9.97 23.99 -12.39
CA LEU A 249 -9.14 23.87 -11.19
C LEU A 249 -9.77 24.65 -10.01
N PRO A 250 -9.49 24.25 -8.76
CA PRO A 250 -9.97 24.95 -7.57
C PRO A 250 -9.14 26.23 -7.33
N THR A 251 -9.47 27.31 -8.04
CA THR A 251 -8.65 28.53 -8.12
C THR A 251 -8.60 29.37 -6.84
N ALA A 252 -9.46 29.10 -5.85
CA ALA A 252 -9.36 29.75 -4.54
C ALA A 252 -8.22 29.18 -3.69
N VAL A 253 -7.87 27.91 -3.89
CA VAL A 253 -6.89 27.17 -3.06
C VAL A 253 -5.67 26.68 -3.85
N MET A 254 -5.61 26.95 -5.16
CA MET A 254 -4.48 26.66 -6.03
C MET A 254 -4.18 27.85 -6.94
N ARG A 255 -2.89 28.12 -7.16
CA ARG A 255 -2.43 29.11 -8.13
C ARG A 255 -1.30 28.57 -8.98
N PHE A 256 -1.19 29.06 -10.20
CA PHE A 256 -0.04 28.79 -11.06
C PHE A 256 1.26 29.26 -10.38
N THR A 257 2.28 28.42 -10.42
CA THR A 257 3.61 28.68 -9.85
C THR A 257 4.64 28.93 -10.95
N ARG A 258 4.86 27.94 -11.81
CA ARG A 258 5.87 27.99 -12.88
C ARG A 258 5.62 26.94 -13.96
N TYR A 259 6.30 27.12 -15.08
CA TYR A 259 6.48 26.09 -16.09
C TYR A 259 7.82 25.41 -15.88
N GLU A 260 7.80 24.08 -15.85
CA GLU A 260 8.98 23.24 -15.78
C GLU A 260 8.70 21.95 -16.54
N ALA A 261 9.07 21.93 -17.83
CA ALA A 261 8.61 20.91 -18.76
C ALA A 261 9.00 19.50 -18.28
N PRO A 262 8.07 18.52 -18.29
CA PRO A 262 6.78 18.53 -18.99
C PRO A 262 5.60 19.04 -18.15
N PHE A 263 5.83 19.74 -17.04
CA PHE A 263 4.81 20.17 -16.10
C PHE A 263 4.52 21.69 -16.15
N ALA A 264 3.24 22.04 -16.04
CA ALA A 264 2.80 23.34 -15.55
C ALA A 264 2.29 23.16 -14.12
N GLU A 265 2.95 23.82 -13.17
CA GLU A 265 2.71 23.60 -11.74
C GLU A 265 1.70 24.58 -11.16
N TYR A 266 0.77 24.04 -10.37
CA TYR A 266 -0.22 24.78 -9.61
C TYR A 266 -0.11 24.37 -8.14
N ASP A 267 0.45 25.24 -7.30
CA ASP A 267 0.62 24.98 -5.88
C ASP A 267 -0.53 25.52 -5.04
N SER A 268 -0.66 24.94 -3.85
CA SER A 268 -1.68 25.38 -2.91
C SER A 268 -1.47 26.80 -2.40
N THR A 269 -2.56 27.48 -2.14
CA THR A 269 -2.60 28.77 -1.44
C THR A 269 -3.19 28.60 -0.04
N GLY A 270 -2.54 29.19 0.96
CA GLY A 270 -2.99 29.12 2.36
C GLY A 270 -2.70 27.76 3.00
N ASP A 271 -3.57 27.33 3.92
CA ASP A 271 -3.40 26.09 4.68
C ASP A 271 -3.93 24.84 3.95
N PHE A 272 -4.53 25.04 2.78
CA PHE A 272 -4.94 23.93 1.93
C PHE A 272 -3.70 23.18 1.45
N LYS A 273 -3.76 21.85 1.42
CA LYS A 273 -2.62 21.00 1.02
C LYS A 273 -2.98 20.20 -0.21
N ALA A 274 -3.19 20.91 -1.32
CA ALA A 274 -3.41 20.28 -2.61
C ALA A 274 -2.56 20.96 -3.69
N ARG A 275 -2.07 20.15 -4.64
CA ARG A 275 -1.30 20.63 -5.80
C ARG A 275 -1.83 19.99 -7.06
N ALA A 276 -1.69 20.67 -8.19
CA ALA A 276 -1.99 20.13 -9.49
C ALA A 276 -0.82 20.33 -10.45
N PHE A 277 -0.55 19.33 -11.27
CA PHE A 277 0.47 19.37 -12.31
C PHE A 277 -0.22 19.10 -13.64
N LEU A 278 -0.22 20.06 -14.56
CA LEU A 278 -0.67 19.79 -15.93
C LEU A 278 0.51 19.21 -16.70
N ILE A 279 0.28 18.10 -17.38
CA ILE A 279 1.31 17.34 -18.09
C ILE A 279 1.14 17.62 -19.57
N SER A 280 2.16 18.19 -20.21
CA SER A 280 2.12 18.47 -21.65
C SER A 280 3.50 18.33 -22.28
N GLN A 281 3.67 17.35 -23.14
CA GLN A 281 4.87 17.19 -23.96
C GLN A 281 4.55 16.60 -25.33
N ARG A 282 5.46 16.78 -26.29
CA ARG A 282 5.40 16.04 -27.57
C ARG A 282 5.89 14.60 -27.33
N GLY A 283 5.28 13.61 -27.97
CA GLY A 283 5.71 12.23 -27.85
C GLY A 283 4.81 11.23 -28.57
N ASP A 284 5.28 9.99 -28.61
CA ASP A 284 4.57 8.83 -29.15
C ASP A 284 4.25 7.82 -28.03
N ARG A 285 4.01 6.56 -28.39
CA ARG A 285 3.70 5.50 -27.41
C ARG A 285 4.88 5.15 -26.52
N ASP A 286 6.10 5.22 -27.05
CA ASP A 286 7.30 4.88 -26.30
C ASP A 286 7.60 6.01 -25.31
N ALA A 287 7.43 7.27 -25.74
CA ALA A 287 7.50 8.42 -24.84
C ALA A 287 6.40 8.39 -23.75
N LEU A 288 5.19 7.89 -24.07
CA LEU A 288 4.12 7.71 -23.08
C LEU A 288 4.48 6.67 -22.03
N ALA A 289 5.04 5.53 -22.44
CA ALA A 289 5.51 4.49 -21.53
C ALA A 289 6.69 4.99 -20.67
N GLY A 290 7.65 5.69 -21.26
CA GLY A 290 8.76 6.30 -20.53
C GLY A 290 8.28 7.32 -19.49
N LEU A 291 7.30 8.16 -19.81
CA LEU A 291 6.70 9.08 -18.83
C LEU A 291 5.99 8.32 -17.70
N TYR A 292 5.28 7.24 -18.01
CA TYR A 292 4.64 6.38 -17.00
C TYR A 292 5.66 5.80 -16.02
N ASP A 293 6.83 5.36 -16.51
CA ASP A 293 7.90 4.84 -15.67
C ASP A 293 8.54 5.96 -14.82
N ILE A 294 8.85 7.11 -15.44
CA ILE A 294 9.43 8.27 -14.74
C ILE A 294 8.52 8.77 -13.62
N LEU A 295 7.22 8.94 -13.88
CA LEU A 295 6.30 9.48 -12.87
C LEU A 295 6.27 8.64 -11.58
N GLN A 296 6.48 7.32 -11.67
CA GLN A 296 6.47 6.43 -10.52
C GLN A 296 7.73 6.55 -9.65
N THR A 297 8.83 7.09 -10.21
CA THR A 297 10.05 7.36 -9.44
C THR A 297 9.96 8.67 -8.68
N LEU A 298 9.03 9.57 -9.04
CA LEU A 298 8.88 10.87 -8.41
C LEU A 298 8.25 10.76 -7.03
N THR A 299 8.69 11.63 -6.11
CA THR A 299 8.15 11.71 -4.75
C THR A 299 6.67 12.12 -4.70
N ILE A 300 6.19 12.84 -5.72
CA ILE A 300 4.77 13.24 -5.83
C ILE A 300 3.82 12.07 -6.12
N VAL A 301 4.34 10.89 -6.49
CA VAL A 301 3.57 9.68 -6.74
C VAL A 301 3.96 8.61 -5.70
N PRO A 302 3.12 8.36 -4.68
CA PRO A 302 3.37 7.30 -3.72
C PRO A 302 3.36 5.89 -4.34
N LEU A 303 4.03 4.94 -3.68
CA LEU A 303 4.27 3.59 -4.22
C LEU A 303 3.05 2.68 -4.19
N GLU A 304 2.09 2.88 -3.29
CA GLU A 304 0.91 2.01 -3.21
C GLU A 304 -0.23 2.51 -4.11
N GLY A 305 -1.13 1.60 -4.48
CA GLY A 305 -2.35 1.93 -5.22
C GLY A 305 -2.35 1.50 -6.69
N PRO A 306 -3.53 1.56 -7.34
CA PRO A 306 -3.72 0.99 -8.67
C PRO A 306 -2.96 1.77 -9.75
N ARG A 307 -2.40 1.02 -10.69
CA ARG A 307 -1.66 1.53 -11.85
C ARG A 307 -2.12 0.79 -13.10
N SER A 308 -2.36 1.51 -14.17
CA SER A 308 -2.72 0.92 -15.46
C SER A 308 -2.09 1.69 -16.60
N LEU A 309 -1.46 0.96 -17.52
CA LEU A 309 -0.93 1.47 -18.77
C LEU A 309 -1.70 0.82 -19.92
N SER A 310 -2.32 1.66 -20.74
CA SER A 310 -2.99 1.29 -21.99
C SER A 310 -2.19 1.78 -23.19
N ARG A 311 -2.61 1.39 -24.39
CA ARG A 311 -1.92 1.75 -25.65
C ARG A 311 -1.73 3.26 -25.88
N ASN A 312 -2.63 4.08 -25.35
CA ASN A 312 -2.69 5.53 -25.59
C ASN A 312 -3.04 6.33 -24.33
N SER A 313 -3.00 5.72 -23.15
CA SER A 313 -3.30 6.39 -21.89
C SER A 313 -2.75 5.61 -20.71
N PHE A 314 -2.57 6.28 -19.58
CA PHE A 314 -2.32 5.60 -18.32
C PHE A 314 -3.01 6.32 -17.17
N GLN A 315 -3.25 5.57 -16.11
CA GLN A 315 -3.75 6.07 -14.84
C GLN A 315 -2.87 5.56 -13.71
N ILE A 316 -2.50 6.45 -12.80
CA ILE A 316 -1.76 6.10 -11.59
C ILE A 316 -2.51 6.70 -10.40
N VAL A 317 -2.86 5.86 -9.43
CA VAL A 317 -3.34 6.30 -8.13
C VAL A 317 -2.27 5.89 -7.11
N GLY A 318 -1.52 6.87 -6.64
CA GLY A 318 -0.53 6.72 -5.59
C GLY A 318 -1.14 7.01 -4.23
N ARG A 319 -0.96 6.10 -3.26
CA ARG A 319 -1.36 6.26 -1.86
C ARG A 319 -0.16 6.04 -0.95
N GLY A 320 0.01 6.88 0.07
CA GLY A 320 1.11 6.77 1.03
C GLY A 320 1.61 8.14 1.47
N ALA A 321 2.49 8.17 2.47
CA ALA A 321 3.15 9.40 2.95
C ALA A 321 2.19 10.55 3.34
N GLY A 322 0.96 10.24 3.78
CA GLY A 322 -0.03 11.24 4.22
C GLY A 322 -0.78 11.96 3.09
N PHE A 323 -0.67 11.50 1.84
CA PHE A 323 -1.43 12.06 0.72
C PHE A 323 -1.81 11.00 -0.32
N VAL A 324 -2.68 11.40 -1.25
CA VAL A 324 -3.08 10.62 -2.42
C VAL A 324 -2.76 11.44 -3.66
N SER A 325 -2.12 10.82 -4.64
CA SER A 325 -1.91 11.41 -5.97
C SER A 325 -2.74 10.64 -7.00
N GLU A 326 -3.47 11.35 -7.86
CA GLU A 326 -4.14 10.73 -9.01
C GLU A 326 -3.68 11.39 -10.30
N THR A 327 -3.16 10.57 -11.21
CA THR A 327 -2.63 10.96 -12.51
C THR A 327 -3.48 10.36 -13.62
N ASP A 328 -3.89 11.19 -14.57
CA ASP A 328 -4.61 10.81 -15.78
C ASP A 328 -3.90 11.40 -17.00
N VAL A 329 -3.36 10.54 -17.88
CA VAL A 329 -2.60 10.97 -19.06
C VAL A 329 -3.08 10.23 -20.31
N ARG A 330 -3.11 10.94 -21.44
CA ARG A 330 -3.53 10.43 -22.75
C ARG A 330 -2.57 10.91 -23.85
N LEU A 331 -2.33 10.04 -24.82
CA LEU A 331 -1.69 10.36 -26.09
C LEU A 331 -2.76 10.80 -27.10
N ILE A 332 -2.67 12.04 -27.58
CA ILE A 332 -3.59 12.68 -28.51
C ILE A 332 -2.77 13.14 -29.72
N GLY A 333 -2.81 12.39 -30.82
CA GLY A 333 -1.92 12.63 -31.95
C GLY A 333 -0.47 12.35 -31.58
N ASP A 334 0.40 13.36 -31.73
CA ASP A 334 1.80 13.37 -31.29
C ASP A 334 2.01 14.13 -29.97
N GLU A 335 0.94 14.41 -29.22
CA GLU A 335 0.98 15.14 -27.96
C GLU A 335 0.54 14.25 -26.78
N ILE A 336 1.34 14.25 -25.71
CA ILE A 336 1.00 13.60 -24.44
C ILE A 336 0.44 14.68 -23.52
N LYS A 337 -0.81 14.50 -23.11
CA LYS A 337 -1.57 15.48 -22.33
C LYS A 337 -2.21 14.81 -21.11
N GLY A 338 -2.20 15.49 -19.98
CA GLY A 338 -2.84 14.98 -18.78
C GLY A 338 -2.71 15.91 -17.60
N PHE A 339 -3.00 15.37 -16.43
CA PHE A 339 -2.78 16.07 -15.18
C PHE A 339 -2.50 15.08 -14.04
N THR A 340 -1.90 15.59 -12.97
CA THR A 340 -1.81 14.93 -11.66
C THR A 340 -2.43 15.83 -10.60
N LEU A 341 -3.30 15.28 -9.76
CA LEU A 341 -3.84 15.94 -8.57
C LEU A 341 -3.24 15.29 -7.33
N VAL A 342 -2.55 16.08 -6.51
CA VAL A 342 -1.98 15.67 -5.21
C VAL A 342 -2.83 16.26 -4.10
N TRP A 343 -3.26 15.44 -3.15
CA TRP A 343 -4.20 15.84 -2.11
C TRP A 343 -3.95 15.13 -0.79
N THR A 344 -3.90 15.85 0.33
CA THR A 344 -3.67 15.24 1.65
C THR A 344 -4.82 14.35 2.11
N VAL A 345 -4.49 13.25 2.79
CA VAL A 345 -5.51 12.37 3.38
C VAL A 345 -6.36 13.12 4.42
N GLY A 346 -7.63 12.75 4.56
CA GLY A 346 -8.57 13.34 5.52
C GLY A 346 -9.77 14.08 4.91
N ASP A 347 -9.76 14.36 3.61
CA ASP A 347 -10.88 14.99 2.90
C ASP A 347 -11.18 14.32 1.54
N GLU A 348 -11.45 13.02 1.62
CA GLU A 348 -11.57 12.13 0.47
C GLU A 348 -12.80 12.43 -0.40
N ALA A 349 -13.91 12.83 0.24
CA ALA A 349 -15.14 13.20 -0.45
C ALA A 349 -14.94 14.45 -1.31
N ARG A 350 -14.26 15.48 -0.80
CA ARG A 350 -13.94 16.68 -1.58
C ARG A 350 -12.95 16.40 -2.69
N ARG A 351 -11.88 15.64 -2.39
CA ARG A 351 -10.88 15.20 -3.38
C ARG A 351 -11.53 14.51 -4.58
N SER A 352 -12.36 13.50 -4.31
CA SER A 352 -13.06 12.73 -5.34
C SER A 352 -13.94 13.61 -6.23
N ARG A 353 -14.58 14.64 -5.65
CA ARG A 353 -15.41 15.58 -6.40
C ARG A 353 -14.59 16.54 -7.25
N VAL A 354 -13.53 17.14 -6.71
CA VAL A 354 -12.60 17.99 -7.48
C VAL A 354 -12.04 17.21 -8.68
N LEU A 355 -11.60 15.98 -8.44
CA LEU A 355 -11.05 15.13 -9.48
C LEU A 355 -12.07 14.79 -10.57
N GLN A 356 -13.33 14.54 -10.20
CA GLN A 356 -14.41 14.30 -11.16
C GLN A 356 -14.64 15.53 -12.07
N GLU A 357 -14.68 16.73 -11.50
CA GLU A 357 -14.83 17.98 -12.27
C GLU A 357 -13.62 18.23 -13.18
N MET A 358 -12.40 17.97 -12.69
CA MET A 358 -11.17 18.03 -13.49
C MET A 358 -11.22 17.06 -14.68
N ARG A 359 -11.57 15.78 -14.45
CA ARG A 359 -11.70 14.76 -15.51
C ARG A 359 -12.77 15.13 -16.54
N ALA A 360 -13.92 15.64 -16.09
CA ALA A 360 -15.04 15.99 -16.95
C ALA A 360 -14.77 17.24 -17.81
N SER A 361 -13.98 18.18 -17.29
CA SER A 361 -13.67 19.45 -17.96
C SER A 361 -12.38 19.45 -18.77
N PHE A 362 -11.52 18.45 -18.61
CA PHE A 362 -10.24 18.35 -19.32
C PHE A 362 -10.42 18.32 -20.85
N GLN A 363 -9.77 19.25 -21.53
CA GLN A 363 -9.72 19.38 -22.98
C GLN A 363 -8.29 19.68 -23.43
N SER A 364 -7.84 18.97 -24.48
CA SER A 364 -6.58 19.28 -25.16
C SER A 364 -6.79 20.42 -26.15
N THR A 365 -5.87 21.38 -26.17
CA THR A 365 -5.77 22.42 -27.19
C THR A 365 -4.41 22.33 -27.89
N PRO A 366 -4.27 22.80 -29.14
CA PRO A 366 -3.01 22.67 -29.89
C PRO A 366 -1.82 23.30 -29.18
N GLY A 367 -0.65 22.65 -29.28
CA GLY A 367 0.62 23.15 -28.74
C GLY A 367 1.00 22.43 -27.46
N VAL A 368 2.29 22.37 -27.14
CA VAL A 368 2.84 21.73 -25.93
C VAL A 368 3.85 22.66 -25.28
N LEU A 369 4.14 22.44 -23.99
CA LEU A 369 5.20 23.15 -23.30
C LEU A 369 6.52 23.04 -24.06
N ASP A 370 7.24 24.16 -24.14
CA ASP A 370 8.61 24.18 -24.64
C ASP A 370 9.46 23.30 -23.72
N PRO A 371 10.20 22.29 -24.23
CA PRO A 371 11.09 21.46 -23.42
C PRO A 371 12.16 22.24 -22.64
N SER A 372 12.44 23.49 -23.03
CA SER A 372 13.35 24.39 -22.34
C SER A 372 12.68 25.29 -21.28
N ALA A 373 11.35 25.22 -21.14
CA ALA A 373 10.62 25.97 -20.11
C ALA A 373 11.00 25.47 -18.71
N GLY A 374 11.45 26.39 -17.85
CA GLY A 374 11.78 26.11 -16.46
C GLY A 374 13.22 25.72 -16.17
N VAL A 375 14.17 25.98 -17.08
CA VAL A 375 15.61 25.79 -16.80
C VAL A 375 16.22 27.03 -16.11
N PRO A 376 16.46 27.04 -14.78
CA PRO A 376 17.55 27.81 -14.20
C PRO A 376 18.86 27.02 -14.23
N ALA A 377 19.99 27.73 -14.26
CA ALA A 377 21.35 27.21 -14.48
C ALA A 377 21.92 26.26 -13.40
N SER A 378 21.11 25.72 -12.50
CA SER A 378 21.54 24.72 -11.52
C SER A 378 21.20 23.33 -12.05
N GLN A 379 22.21 22.63 -12.57
CA GLN A 379 22.18 21.17 -12.79
C GLN A 379 22.04 20.46 -11.43
N GLN A 380 20.85 20.47 -10.83
CA GLN A 380 20.52 19.58 -9.74
C GLN A 380 20.22 18.21 -10.37
N LEU A 381 21.21 17.32 -10.29
CA LEU A 381 21.22 15.98 -10.90
C LEU A 381 20.07 15.08 -10.45
N ASP A 382 19.35 15.46 -9.39
CA ASP A 382 18.36 14.65 -8.68
C ASP A 382 16.91 15.11 -8.86
N LEU A 383 16.67 16.11 -9.72
CA LEU A 383 15.34 16.61 -10.04
C LEU A 383 14.93 16.16 -11.43
N PHE A 384 13.70 15.66 -11.57
CA PHE A 384 13.05 15.55 -12.86
C PHE A 384 12.00 16.65 -12.97
N ALA A 385 12.26 17.66 -13.80
CA ALA A 385 11.37 18.79 -14.04
C ALA A 385 10.88 19.44 -12.72
N GLY A 386 11.80 19.72 -11.80
CA GLY A 386 11.53 20.45 -10.56
C GLY A 386 10.98 19.60 -9.42
N ILE A 387 10.79 18.31 -9.68
CA ILE A 387 10.25 17.37 -8.72
C ILE A 387 11.36 16.41 -8.29
N ASP A 388 11.49 16.25 -6.97
CA ASP A 388 12.44 15.32 -6.37
C ASP A 388 12.18 13.89 -6.84
N VAL A 389 13.22 13.26 -7.39
CA VAL A 389 13.24 11.82 -7.60
C VAL A 389 13.42 11.15 -6.24
N ARG A 390 12.68 10.07 -5.99
CA ARG A 390 12.83 9.30 -4.76
C ARG A 390 14.26 8.78 -4.66
N LYS A 391 14.86 8.91 -3.47
CA LYS A 391 16.21 8.42 -3.18
C LYS A 391 16.16 7.38 -2.06
N PRO A 392 17.12 6.46 -2.01
CA PRO A 392 17.28 5.61 -0.84
C PRO A 392 17.71 6.46 0.36
N THR A 393 17.20 6.10 1.53
CA THR A 393 17.59 6.69 2.82
C THR A 393 19.04 6.34 3.16
N ILE A 394 19.46 5.12 2.81
CA ILE A 394 20.81 4.63 2.99
C ILE A 394 21.14 3.61 1.91
N SER A 395 22.36 3.66 1.38
CA SER A 395 22.89 2.64 0.50
C SER A 395 24.22 2.11 1.01
N ARG A 396 24.41 0.80 0.94
CA ARG A 396 25.58 0.06 1.44
C ARG A 396 25.96 -1.04 0.47
N SER A 397 27.08 -1.69 0.75
CA SER A 397 27.52 -2.84 -0.03
C SER A 397 26.86 -4.12 0.48
N GLY A 398 26.64 -5.06 -0.41
CA GLY A 398 26.39 -6.46 -0.10
C GLY A 398 27.18 -7.33 -1.06
N PHE A 399 27.07 -8.64 -0.91
CA PHE A 399 27.59 -9.57 -1.90
C PHE A 399 26.73 -10.81 -2.06
N TYR A 400 26.70 -11.34 -3.27
CA TYR A 400 26.00 -12.57 -3.61
C TYR A 400 26.66 -13.78 -2.97
N VAL A 401 25.86 -14.67 -2.38
CA VAL A 401 26.33 -15.89 -1.70
C VAL A 401 25.91 -17.19 -2.36
N ASP A 402 25.02 -17.13 -3.35
CA ASP A 402 24.61 -18.27 -4.15
C ASP A 402 24.24 -17.87 -5.60
N ALA A 403 23.95 -18.87 -6.42
CA ALA A 403 23.53 -18.68 -7.81
C ALA A 403 22.08 -18.22 -7.98
N ALA A 404 21.30 -18.16 -6.89
CA ALA A 404 19.93 -17.67 -6.89
C ALA A 404 19.86 -16.16 -6.57
N GLY A 405 21.01 -15.52 -6.31
CA GLY A 405 21.10 -14.11 -6.02
C GLY A 405 20.85 -13.74 -4.57
N SER A 406 20.91 -14.69 -3.62
CA SER A 406 20.86 -14.35 -2.19
C SER A 406 22.05 -13.48 -1.82
N VAL A 407 21.83 -12.48 -0.95
CA VAL A 407 22.83 -11.46 -0.60
C VAL A 407 23.09 -11.43 0.90
N VAL A 408 24.36 -11.31 1.28
CA VAL A 408 24.78 -10.91 2.63
C VAL A 408 25.11 -9.42 2.62
N THR A 409 24.65 -8.69 3.63
CA THR A 409 24.99 -7.29 3.86
C THR A 409 25.00 -6.97 5.36
N THR A 410 25.32 -5.73 5.72
CA THR A 410 25.26 -5.27 7.11
C THR A 410 23.83 -4.99 7.55
N ALA A 411 23.49 -5.31 8.80
CA ALA A 411 22.15 -5.04 9.36
C ALA A 411 21.77 -3.55 9.30
N ALA A 412 22.76 -2.65 9.46
CA ALA A 412 22.55 -1.21 9.36
C ALA A 412 22.10 -0.75 7.96
N ALA A 413 22.30 -1.56 6.92
CA ALA A 413 21.86 -1.23 5.56
C ALA A 413 20.35 -1.44 5.35
N VAL A 414 19.70 -2.20 6.25
CA VAL A 414 18.33 -2.70 6.04
C VAL A 414 17.41 -2.43 7.24
N GLU A 415 17.91 -1.69 8.22
CA GLU A 415 17.17 -1.38 9.44
C GLU A 415 16.05 -0.37 9.16
N SER A 416 14.83 -0.71 9.57
CA SER A 416 13.63 0.13 9.40
C SER A 416 13.28 0.51 7.95
N CYS A 417 13.73 -0.28 6.96
CA CYS A 417 13.39 -0.05 5.56
C CYS A 417 11.96 -0.48 5.25
N ALA A 418 11.20 0.36 4.55
CA ALA A 418 9.92 -0.03 3.98
C ALA A 418 10.12 -0.92 2.74
N ARG A 419 11.19 -0.65 1.98
CA ARG A 419 11.54 -1.39 0.76
C ARG A 419 13.07 -1.50 0.63
N ILE A 420 13.54 -2.63 0.12
CA ILE A 420 14.96 -2.91 -0.11
C ILE A 420 15.16 -3.28 -1.58
N THR A 421 16.17 -2.70 -2.21
CA THR A 421 16.56 -3.04 -3.59
C THR A 421 18.03 -3.41 -3.70
N LEU A 422 18.33 -4.24 -4.70
CA LEU A 422 19.66 -4.65 -5.12
C LEU A 422 19.96 -3.99 -6.48
N ASP A 423 21.10 -3.30 -6.59
CA ASP A 423 21.53 -2.51 -7.76
C ASP A 423 20.43 -1.57 -8.29
N ASP A 424 19.60 -1.04 -7.38
CA ASP A 424 18.42 -0.19 -7.65
C ASP A 424 17.38 -0.78 -8.63
N GLN A 425 17.47 -2.08 -8.91
CA GLN A 425 16.67 -2.77 -9.93
C GLN A 425 15.84 -3.92 -9.36
N PHE A 426 16.41 -4.72 -8.46
CA PHE A 426 15.79 -5.94 -7.98
C PHE A 426 15.30 -5.74 -6.55
N GLU A 427 14.00 -5.81 -6.31
CA GLU A 427 13.48 -5.81 -4.95
C GLU A 427 13.92 -7.07 -4.21
N ALA A 428 14.25 -6.92 -2.93
CA ALA A 428 14.64 -8.02 -2.07
C ALA A 428 13.87 -8.00 -0.76
N THR A 429 13.70 -9.18 -0.18
CA THR A 429 13.09 -9.40 1.13
C THR A 429 14.15 -9.77 2.16
N LEU A 430 13.93 -9.34 3.40
CA LEU A 430 14.78 -9.68 4.53
C LEU A 430 14.47 -11.10 5.00
N THR A 431 15.38 -12.03 4.71
CA THR A 431 15.24 -13.47 5.02
C THR A 431 15.81 -13.80 6.40
N GLY A 432 16.77 -13.01 6.88
CA GLY A 432 17.34 -13.17 8.22
C GLY A 432 18.13 -11.95 8.66
N VAL A 433 18.16 -11.68 9.96
CA VAL A 433 18.95 -10.59 10.55
C VAL A 433 19.48 -11.02 11.91
N ASP A 434 20.74 -10.68 12.18
CA ASP A 434 21.37 -10.79 13.49
C ASP A 434 21.99 -9.43 13.85
N LEU A 435 21.23 -8.65 14.63
CA LEU A 435 21.64 -7.31 15.05
C LEU A 435 22.90 -7.33 15.92
N ASN A 436 23.13 -8.38 16.70
CA ASN A 436 24.31 -8.48 17.57
C ASN A 436 25.59 -8.67 16.75
N ARG A 437 25.49 -9.38 15.62
CA ARG A 437 26.60 -9.58 14.69
C ARG A 437 26.64 -8.55 13.56
N GLY A 438 25.64 -7.68 13.47
CA GLY A 438 25.56 -6.62 12.46
C GLY A 438 25.38 -7.13 11.03
N ILE A 439 24.72 -8.27 10.83
CA ILE A 439 24.53 -8.93 9.53
C ILE A 439 23.04 -9.09 9.18
N ALA A 440 22.74 -8.94 7.89
CA ALA A 440 21.46 -9.24 7.29
C ALA A 440 21.60 -10.13 6.05
N LEU A 441 20.57 -10.92 5.77
CA LEU A 441 20.43 -11.81 4.63
C LEU A 441 19.21 -11.40 3.82
N LEU A 442 19.43 -11.20 2.53
CA LEU A 442 18.42 -10.76 1.58
C LEU A 442 18.20 -11.81 0.51
N THR A 443 16.95 -11.96 0.07
CA THR A 443 16.60 -12.80 -1.08
C THR A 443 15.84 -11.96 -2.10
N PRO A 444 16.25 -11.95 -3.38
CA PRO A 444 15.55 -11.19 -4.42
C PRO A 444 14.15 -11.76 -4.65
N ASN A 445 13.17 -10.88 -4.85
CA ASN A 445 11.77 -11.24 -5.08
C ASN A 445 11.53 -11.77 -6.51
N GLN A 446 12.49 -11.54 -7.40
CA GLN A 446 12.48 -11.96 -8.79
C GLN A 446 13.76 -12.75 -9.12
N SER A 447 13.73 -13.54 -10.19
CA SER A 447 14.89 -14.35 -10.59
C SER A 447 16.08 -13.46 -10.89
N LEU A 448 17.16 -13.63 -10.12
CA LEU A 448 18.42 -12.90 -10.27
C LEU A 448 19.55 -13.93 -10.35
N ALA A 449 20.37 -13.84 -11.39
CA ALA A 449 21.50 -14.73 -11.61
C ALA A 449 22.80 -13.91 -11.61
N PRO A 450 23.53 -13.86 -10.48
CA PRO A 450 24.75 -13.07 -10.40
C PRO A 450 25.88 -13.70 -11.23
N PRO A 451 26.77 -12.90 -11.84
CA PRO A 451 27.86 -13.43 -12.66
C PRO A 451 28.89 -14.19 -11.81
N VAL A 452 29.10 -13.76 -10.56
CA VAL A 452 29.97 -14.40 -9.57
C VAL A 452 29.28 -14.34 -8.20
N PHE A 453 29.47 -15.36 -7.37
CA PHE A 453 29.03 -15.35 -5.97
C PHE A 453 30.14 -15.86 -5.05
N ALA A 454 30.03 -15.54 -3.77
CA ALA A 454 31.06 -15.78 -2.77
C ALA A 454 31.44 -17.25 -2.63
N GLN A 455 32.76 -17.48 -2.65
CA GLN A 455 33.39 -18.71 -2.20
C GLN A 455 34.22 -18.41 -0.96
N PHE A 456 33.83 -18.95 0.18
CA PHE A 456 34.47 -18.65 1.45
C PHE A 456 35.76 -19.45 1.64
N SER A 457 36.73 -18.84 2.31
CA SER A 457 38.03 -19.47 2.53
C SER A 457 37.91 -20.73 3.37
N ALA A 458 38.50 -21.83 2.88
CA ALA A 458 38.46 -23.13 3.55
C ALA A 458 39.58 -23.31 4.58
N GLN A 459 40.55 -22.39 4.63
CA GLN A 459 41.71 -22.46 5.51
C GLN A 459 41.78 -21.21 6.40
N PRO A 460 42.39 -21.32 7.59
CA PRO A 460 42.68 -20.14 8.39
C PRO A 460 43.62 -19.19 7.63
N PRO A 461 43.29 -17.90 7.49
CA PRO A 461 44.16 -16.95 6.81
C PRO A 461 45.43 -16.69 7.62
N ARG A 462 46.50 -16.30 6.93
CA ARG A 462 47.76 -15.91 7.57
C ARG A 462 47.64 -14.46 8.04
N LEU A 463 48.10 -14.19 9.26
CA LEU A 463 48.19 -12.80 9.73
C LEU A 463 49.17 -12.01 8.86
N GLN A 464 48.90 -10.70 8.72
CA GLN A 464 49.63 -9.76 7.89
C GLN A 464 49.58 -10.04 6.38
N SER A 465 48.74 -11.00 5.95
CA SER A 465 48.48 -11.23 4.52
C SER A 465 47.71 -10.06 3.91
N ASP A 466 47.89 -9.90 2.60
CA ASP A 466 47.13 -8.93 1.83
C ASP A 466 45.67 -9.36 1.72
N ILE A 467 44.78 -8.37 1.80
CA ILE A 467 43.34 -8.51 1.63
C ILE A 467 42.82 -7.44 0.68
N ALA A 468 41.67 -7.70 0.08
CA ALA A 468 40.93 -6.71 -0.71
C ALA A 468 39.50 -6.60 -0.18
N VAL A 469 38.96 -5.39 -0.14
CA VAL A 469 37.57 -5.12 0.20
C VAL A 469 36.89 -4.59 -1.04
N ALA A 470 35.82 -5.26 -1.49
CA ALA A 470 34.99 -4.77 -2.57
C ALA A 470 33.76 -4.05 -2.00
N GLY A 471 33.41 -2.90 -2.55
CA GLY A 471 32.27 -2.14 -2.05
C GLY A 471 31.89 -0.94 -2.90
N TYR A 472 30.63 -0.53 -2.81
CA TYR A 472 30.12 0.73 -3.34
C TYR A 472 30.50 1.88 -2.41
N SER A 473 31.77 2.26 -2.41
CA SER A 473 32.33 3.27 -1.48
C SER A 473 31.62 4.63 -1.56
N PHE A 474 31.03 4.95 -2.72
CA PHE A 474 30.26 6.18 -3.00
C PHE A 474 28.75 5.93 -3.16
N GLU A 475 28.23 4.85 -2.57
CA GLU A 475 26.79 4.65 -2.36
C GLU A 475 25.94 4.75 -3.65
N GLY A 476 26.46 4.21 -4.77
CA GLY A 476 25.77 4.19 -6.06
C GLY A 476 26.05 5.37 -7.00
N GLN A 477 26.84 6.37 -6.58
CA GLN A 477 27.27 7.47 -7.47
C GLN A 477 28.20 7.01 -8.60
N LEU A 478 28.87 5.87 -8.40
CA LEU A 478 29.63 5.17 -9.44
C LEU A 478 28.86 3.95 -9.90
N SER A 479 28.93 3.66 -11.20
CA SER A 479 28.23 2.54 -11.83
C SER A 479 28.77 1.16 -11.45
N ALA A 480 29.85 1.10 -10.67
CA ALA A 480 30.50 -0.13 -10.26
C ALA A 480 31.14 0.04 -8.87
N PRO A 481 31.26 -1.05 -8.08
CA PRO A 481 31.96 -1.03 -6.81
C PRO A 481 33.48 -0.81 -7.02
N SER A 482 34.11 -0.20 -6.03
CA SER A 482 35.56 -0.04 -5.93
C SER A 482 36.20 -1.18 -5.15
N LEU A 483 37.49 -1.36 -5.36
CA LEU A 483 38.32 -2.30 -4.61
C LEU A 483 39.36 -1.55 -3.78
N THR A 484 39.39 -1.82 -2.48
CA THR A 484 40.33 -1.22 -1.54
C THR A 484 41.23 -2.31 -0.95
N PHE A 485 42.54 -2.18 -1.16
CA PHE A 485 43.52 -3.13 -0.65
C PHE A 485 43.99 -2.78 0.76
N GLY A 486 44.30 -3.80 1.55
CA GLY A 486 44.77 -3.63 2.93
C GLY A 486 45.46 -4.89 3.46
N LYS A 487 45.50 -5.03 4.78
CA LYS A 487 46.08 -6.20 5.46
C LYS A 487 45.18 -6.77 6.53
N LEU A 488 45.22 -8.10 6.68
CA LEU A 488 44.62 -8.79 7.82
C LEU A 488 45.53 -8.63 9.03
N SER A 489 45.11 -7.85 10.02
CA SER A 489 45.89 -7.62 11.24
C SER A 489 45.74 -8.75 12.25
N ASP A 490 44.51 -9.25 12.42
CA ASP A 490 44.16 -10.27 13.42
C ASP A 490 42.88 -11.00 13.03
N MET A 491 42.67 -12.21 13.56
CA MET A 491 41.43 -12.99 13.40
C MET A 491 40.55 -12.90 14.66
N LYS A 492 40.75 -11.85 15.45
CA LYS A 492 39.98 -11.53 16.64
C LYS A 492 39.72 -10.04 16.75
N GLY A 493 38.63 -9.69 17.43
CA GLY A 493 38.33 -8.32 17.85
C GLY A 493 39.31 -7.79 18.92
N LEU A 494 39.13 -6.54 19.34
CA LEU A 494 39.98 -5.92 20.37
C LEU A 494 39.75 -6.49 21.78
N SER A 495 38.59 -7.12 22.03
CA SER A 495 38.27 -7.78 23.30
C SER A 495 38.47 -9.30 23.22
N GLY A 496 39.00 -9.81 22.10
CA GLY A 496 39.25 -11.24 21.89
C GLY A 496 38.10 -12.01 21.25
N GLU A 497 37.08 -11.32 20.73
CA GLU A 497 35.94 -11.89 20.02
C GLU A 497 36.42 -12.70 18.81
N THR A 498 36.02 -13.96 18.70
CA THR A 498 36.43 -14.86 17.60
C THR A 498 35.57 -14.73 16.35
N ASP A 499 34.42 -14.08 16.48
CA ASP A 499 33.50 -13.85 15.35
C ASP A 499 33.98 -12.68 14.47
N LEU A 500 34.96 -11.90 14.94
CA LEU A 500 35.50 -10.70 14.29
C LEU A 500 36.94 -10.90 13.80
N GLY A 501 37.27 -10.32 12.65
CA GLY A 501 38.64 -10.10 12.18
C GLY A 501 38.98 -8.61 12.20
N ARG A 502 40.24 -8.27 12.52
CA ARG A 502 40.75 -6.89 12.50
C ARG A 502 41.55 -6.66 11.23
N LEU A 503 41.23 -5.58 10.52
CA LEU A 503 41.81 -5.19 9.25
C LEU A 503 42.53 -3.84 9.39
N SER A 504 43.57 -3.64 8.57
CA SER A 504 44.15 -2.33 8.28
C SER A 504 43.81 -2.00 6.83
N VAL A 505 42.78 -1.18 6.61
CA VAL A 505 42.22 -0.82 5.31
C VAL A 505 41.46 0.51 5.39
N GLN A 506 41.62 1.37 4.38
CA GLN A 506 40.92 2.65 4.29
C GLN A 506 39.57 2.50 3.59
N ALA A 507 38.57 1.97 4.29
CA ALA A 507 37.22 1.82 3.75
C ALA A 507 36.32 3.03 4.10
N LEU A 508 35.40 3.36 3.20
CA LEU A 508 34.35 4.37 3.37
C LEU A 508 33.07 3.77 4.01
N PRO A 509 32.09 4.59 4.41
CA PRO A 509 30.82 4.10 4.94
C PRO A 509 30.07 3.18 3.96
N GLY A 510 30.08 3.50 2.67
CA GLY A 510 29.42 2.71 1.62
C GLY A 510 29.98 1.30 1.44
N ASP A 511 31.23 1.04 1.84
CA ASP A 511 31.87 -0.28 1.75
C ASP A 511 31.33 -1.28 2.78
N ALA A 512 30.66 -0.80 3.83
CA ALA A 512 30.13 -1.69 4.86
C ALA A 512 29.11 -2.67 4.27
N GLY A 513 29.22 -3.94 4.67
CA GLY A 513 28.50 -5.07 4.09
C GLY A 513 29.17 -5.71 2.87
N GLY A 514 30.25 -5.11 2.34
CA GLY A 514 31.03 -5.66 1.23
C GLY A 514 31.92 -6.85 1.63
N PRO A 515 32.32 -7.72 0.68
CA PRO A 515 33.13 -8.89 0.97
C PRO A 515 34.60 -8.51 1.18
N VAL A 516 35.23 -9.20 2.13
CA VAL A 516 36.68 -9.14 2.37
C VAL A 516 37.31 -10.38 1.76
N LEU A 517 38.15 -10.18 0.75
CA LEU A 517 38.80 -11.21 -0.04
C LEU A 517 40.25 -11.43 0.41
N ASP A 518 40.70 -12.68 0.38
CA ASP A 518 42.13 -13.02 0.46
C ASP A 518 42.82 -12.97 -0.91
N SER A 519 44.13 -13.22 -0.93
CA SER A 519 44.93 -13.24 -2.15
C SER A 519 44.55 -14.33 -3.16
N SER A 520 43.66 -15.27 -2.81
CA SER A 520 43.13 -16.29 -3.72
C SER A 520 41.75 -15.93 -4.28
N GLY A 521 41.21 -14.76 -3.91
CA GLY A 521 39.84 -14.35 -4.26
C GLY A 521 38.77 -15.04 -3.40
N SER A 522 39.15 -15.76 -2.35
CA SER A 522 38.18 -16.36 -1.42
C SER A 522 37.72 -15.35 -0.37
N VAL A 523 36.46 -15.41 0.01
CA VAL A 523 35.86 -14.53 1.03
C VAL A 523 36.30 -14.96 2.43
N LEU A 524 37.00 -14.08 3.13
CA LEU A 524 37.35 -14.20 4.55
C LEU A 524 36.21 -13.78 5.48
N GLY A 525 35.41 -12.82 5.04
CA GLY A 525 34.36 -12.22 5.85
C GLY A 525 33.65 -11.07 5.15
N MET A 526 32.87 -10.32 5.94
CA MET A 526 32.12 -9.14 5.51
C MET A 526 32.60 -7.93 6.29
N LEU A 527 32.86 -6.81 5.62
CA LEU A 527 33.25 -5.57 6.28
C LEU A 527 32.09 -5.05 7.15
N LEU A 528 32.37 -4.75 8.42
CA LEU A 528 31.39 -4.13 9.31
C LEU A 528 31.44 -2.60 9.20
N PRO A 529 30.32 -1.91 9.53
CA PRO A 529 30.33 -0.46 9.72
C PRO A 529 31.43 -0.03 10.70
N LYS A 530 31.92 1.20 10.53
CA LYS A 530 32.85 1.79 11.50
C LYS A 530 32.14 1.88 12.86
N GLU A 531 32.80 1.43 13.93
CA GLU A 531 32.22 1.53 15.27
C GLU A 531 32.04 3.00 15.67
N GLU A 532 30.81 3.37 15.99
CA GLU A 532 30.47 4.67 16.57
C GLU A 532 30.41 4.53 18.10
N GLY A 533 31.56 4.67 18.75
CA GLY A 533 31.68 4.61 20.20
C GLY A 533 32.61 5.70 20.73
N GLY A 534 32.66 5.88 22.05
CA GLY A 534 33.52 6.89 22.70
C GLY A 534 35.04 6.63 22.54
N ARG A 535 35.43 5.50 21.92
CA ARG A 535 36.82 5.16 21.65
C ARG A 535 37.17 5.52 20.20
N GLN A 536 38.07 6.49 20.03
CA GLN A 536 38.59 6.86 18.73
C GLN A 536 39.71 5.88 18.31
N LEU A 537 39.45 5.06 17.31
CA LEU A 537 40.42 4.17 16.68
C LEU A 537 41.16 4.89 15.53
N PRO A 538 42.37 4.43 15.13
CA PRO A 538 43.01 4.89 13.90
C PRO A 538 42.11 4.67 12.68
N GLU A 539 42.21 5.53 11.67
CA GLU A 539 41.28 5.55 10.54
C GLU A 539 41.31 4.29 9.67
N ASP A 540 42.45 3.59 9.63
CA ASP A 540 42.63 2.36 8.88
C ASP A 540 42.17 1.11 9.64
N VAL A 541 41.89 1.21 10.95
CA VAL A 541 41.46 0.06 11.75
C VAL A 541 39.98 -0.20 11.50
N ARG A 542 39.70 -1.32 10.83
CA ARG A 542 38.34 -1.78 10.51
C ARG A 542 38.12 -3.20 11.02
N PHE A 543 36.86 -3.58 11.16
CA PHE A 543 36.47 -4.93 11.56
C PHE A 543 35.69 -5.61 10.44
N ALA A 544 35.83 -6.93 10.37
CA ALA A 544 35.03 -7.77 9.50
C ALA A 544 34.40 -8.91 10.29
N LEU A 545 33.15 -9.21 9.99
CA LEU A 545 32.50 -10.42 10.49
C LEU A 545 33.08 -11.62 9.74
N THR A 546 33.58 -12.60 10.47
CA THR A 546 34.29 -13.76 9.89
C THR A 546 33.34 -14.65 9.08
N GLY A 547 33.88 -15.36 8.08
CA GLY A 547 33.13 -16.35 7.30
C GLY A 547 32.50 -17.46 8.15
N GLN A 548 33.09 -17.80 9.30
CA GLN A 548 32.50 -18.75 10.25
C GLN A 548 31.21 -18.19 10.87
N ALA A 549 31.24 -16.94 11.35
CA ALA A 549 30.08 -16.27 11.91
C ALA A 549 28.97 -16.08 10.86
N ILE A 550 29.33 -15.63 9.65
CA ILE A 550 28.40 -15.51 8.51
C ILE A 550 27.74 -16.86 8.20
N GLY A 551 28.53 -17.93 8.10
CA GLY A 551 28.02 -19.28 7.82
C GLY A 551 27.01 -19.77 8.84
N SER A 552 27.18 -19.42 10.12
CA SER A 552 26.21 -19.77 11.17
C SER A 552 24.85 -19.11 10.95
N VAL A 553 24.83 -17.83 10.57
CA VAL A 553 23.60 -17.07 10.29
C VAL A 553 22.96 -17.55 8.99
N MET A 554 23.75 -17.79 7.94
CA MET A 554 23.27 -18.37 6.68
C MET A 554 22.57 -19.71 6.90
N THR A 555 23.17 -20.59 7.69
CA THR A 555 22.60 -21.93 7.97
C THR A 555 21.26 -21.82 8.70
N GLN A 556 21.11 -20.87 9.63
CA GLN A 556 19.85 -20.62 10.32
C GLN A 556 18.75 -20.12 9.38
N ALA A 557 19.12 -19.37 8.34
CA ALA A 557 18.21 -18.92 7.28
C ALA A 557 17.98 -19.97 6.17
N GLY A 558 18.50 -21.20 6.33
CA GLY A 558 18.36 -22.27 5.33
C GLY A 558 19.29 -22.16 4.12
N LEU A 559 20.27 -21.25 4.15
CA LEU A 559 21.27 -21.08 3.10
C LEU A 559 22.54 -21.89 3.41
N THR A 560 23.21 -22.36 2.35
CA THR A 560 24.45 -23.14 2.49
C THR A 560 25.65 -22.32 2.05
N LEU A 561 26.60 -22.13 2.97
CA LEU A 561 27.87 -21.48 2.67
C LEU A 561 28.73 -22.36 1.75
N ARG A 562 29.19 -21.79 0.63
CA ARG A 562 30.10 -22.46 -0.31
C ARG A 562 31.54 -22.16 0.04
N LYS A 563 32.38 -23.20 0.14
CA LYS A 563 33.82 -23.05 0.35
C LYS A 563 34.54 -23.09 -1.00
N GLY A 564 35.54 -22.23 -1.16
CA GLY A 564 36.38 -22.17 -2.36
C GLY A 564 37.33 -23.36 -2.48
N ALA A 565 37.68 -23.70 -3.72
CA ALA A 565 38.76 -24.63 -3.99
C ALA A 565 40.12 -23.97 -3.68
N GLN A 566 41.09 -24.75 -3.21
CA GLN A 566 42.43 -24.22 -2.96
C GLN A 566 43.11 -23.87 -4.29
N THR A 567 43.34 -22.58 -4.50
CA THR A 567 44.07 -22.06 -5.66
C THR A 567 45.33 -21.32 -5.20
N ALA A 568 46.32 -21.23 -6.07
CA ALA A 568 47.46 -20.33 -5.87
C ALA A 568 46.96 -18.87 -5.83
N GLY A 569 47.78 -17.96 -5.30
CA GLY A 569 47.46 -16.53 -5.29
C GLY A 569 47.13 -16.03 -6.70
N MET A 570 46.10 -15.20 -6.79
CA MET A 570 45.63 -14.57 -8.03
C MET A 570 46.30 -13.22 -8.27
N ASP A 571 46.31 -12.76 -9.52
CA ASP A 571 46.74 -11.40 -9.82
C ASP A 571 45.73 -10.40 -9.22
N PRO A 572 46.16 -9.23 -8.70
CA PRO A 572 45.27 -8.19 -8.20
C PRO A 572 44.13 -7.81 -9.15
N LYS A 573 44.37 -7.87 -10.46
CA LYS A 573 43.32 -7.61 -11.46
C LYS A 573 42.21 -8.67 -11.41
N ASP A 574 42.56 -9.96 -11.33
CA ASP A 574 41.59 -11.05 -11.26
C ASP A 574 40.78 -10.98 -9.96
N ILE A 575 41.42 -10.59 -8.84
CA ILE A 575 40.74 -10.33 -7.57
C ILE A 575 39.76 -9.17 -7.71
N THR A 576 40.14 -8.13 -8.46
CA THR A 576 39.26 -6.98 -8.75
C THR A 576 38.03 -7.42 -9.53
N ASP A 577 38.21 -8.16 -10.62
CA ASP A 577 37.11 -8.63 -11.47
C ASP A 577 36.15 -9.55 -10.68
N LEU A 578 36.69 -10.45 -9.84
CA LEU A 578 35.91 -11.28 -8.94
C LEU A 578 35.14 -10.47 -7.89
N GLY A 579 35.82 -9.55 -7.21
CA GLY A 579 35.22 -8.71 -6.18
C GLY A 579 34.11 -7.83 -6.72
N VAL A 580 34.33 -7.20 -7.87
CA VAL A 580 33.33 -6.40 -8.57
C VAL A 580 32.14 -7.26 -8.99
N GLY A 581 32.38 -8.44 -9.57
CA GLY A 581 31.33 -9.32 -10.07
C GLY A 581 30.42 -9.92 -8.99
N MET A 582 30.87 -10.00 -7.74
CA MET A 582 30.05 -10.54 -6.64
C MET A 582 29.44 -9.47 -5.72
N THR A 583 29.86 -8.22 -5.83
CA THR A 583 29.41 -7.13 -4.97
C THR A 583 28.17 -6.47 -5.55
N VAL A 584 27.23 -6.10 -4.69
CA VAL A 584 25.93 -5.55 -5.06
C VAL A 584 25.62 -4.32 -4.22
N LEU A 585 24.96 -3.32 -4.80
CA LEU A 585 24.49 -2.15 -4.08
C LEU A 585 23.18 -2.51 -3.37
N VAL A 586 23.16 -2.37 -2.05
CA VAL A 586 21.94 -2.57 -1.25
C VAL A 586 21.41 -1.21 -0.86
N SER A 587 20.20 -0.89 -1.32
CA SER A 587 19.55 0.40 -1.10
C SER A 587 18.28 0.23 -0.27
N CYS A 588 18.19 0.99 0.81
CA CYS A 588 17.03 1.06 1.72
C CYS A 588 16.17 2.27 1.36
N TRP A 589 14.86 2.06 1.29
CA TRP A 589 13.90 3.09 0.92
C TRP A 589 12.83 3.25 2.00
N GLU A 590 12.43 4.50 2.22
CA GLU A 590 11.26 4.90 3.03
C GLU A 590 9.94 4.84 2.25
#